data_AF-A0A3D1ZPT7-F1
#
_entry.id   AF-A0A3D1ZPT7-F1
#
_cell.length_a   1.000
_cell.length_b   1.000
_cell.length_c   1.000
_cell.angle_alpha   90.00
_cell.angle_beta   90.00
_cell.angle_gamma   90.00
#
_symmetry.space_group_name_H-M   'P 1'
#
loop_
_entity.id
_entity.type
_entity.pdbx_description
1 polymer ?
#
loop_
_entity_poly.entity_id
_entity_poly.type
_entity_poly.pdbx_seq_one_letter_code
_entity_poly.pdbx_strand_id
1 'polypeptide(L)'
;MRCVRCGTELMEGDRFCPECGAKQEADQTVKDSIPTACPSCGAPITPEMRFCQQCGSPLREAAKSASSANNGSVVTESVDSVTTESMAAESWGVDSADDGKKSPTATYPAQPMPDSPELSSAMDEWSESADADAGGKRNRNIVIAVIAALVVVALVAVGIVMLVGHHGQSVETTATTTVSNPSKTEKRAKSNAKTEEKQSKDCAATPDASLSGVSASGSVLIATVDFSARACGDTAWKGKNVKISVKDSDNEVIASAVYDFTNDPVRFENGEATRKLAYTTGQYWRASDQIRTSTTTMVVQGNSPTTGFAAGDVNGAKGGAKIAESDVERYAQQALSWQLDHDRSAVSALYDTPTTQLSSKKYDMEVDGKTWKYNDIYAQYLELRAKWPRTVLAWASDYDYYTRNGYASDYYVILSGETFGSKEEGRAWCSENGFGSNDCMAIALD
;
A
#
# COMPACT_ATOMS: atom_id res chain seq x y z
N MET A 1 39.59 -14.59 -25.47
CA MET A 1 38.58 -15.14 -26.43
C MET A 1 37.64 -14.02 -26.88
N ARG A 2 36.80 -14.19 -27.91
CA ARG A 2 35.80 -13.17 -28.29
C ARG A 2 34.40 -13.65 -27.92
N CYS A 3 33.54 -12.73 -27.49
CA CYS A 3 32.16 -13.03 -27.16
C CYS A 3 31.42 -13.60 -28.37
N VAL A 4 30.77 -14.75 -28.21
CA VAL A 4 30.00 -15.41 -29.28
C VAL A 4 28.79 -14.60 -29.77
N ARG A 5 28.36 -13.59 -29.01
CA ARG A 5 27.18 -12.76 -29.34
C ARG A 5 27.55 -11.40 -29.94
N CYS A 6 28.51 -10.67 -29.36
CA CYS A 6 28.82 -9.30 -29.79
C CYS A 6 30.25 -9.10 -30.31
N GLY A 7 31.11 -10.13 -30.26
CA GLY A 7 32.48 -10.06 -30.79
C GLY A 7 33.50 -9.29 -29.95
N THR A 8 33.09 -8.71 -28.82
CA THR A 8 33.98 -8.04 -27.85
C THR A 8 35.02 -9.01 -27.31
N GLU A 9 36.24 -8.52 -27.09
CA GLU A 9 37.33 -9.29 -26.50
C GLU A 9 37.08 -9.54 -25.01
N LEU A 10 37.23 -10.78 -24.56
CA LEU A 10 36.95 -11.25 -23.20
C LEU A 10 38.23 -11.73 -22.52
N MET A 11 38.33 -11.48 -21.22
CA MET A 11 39.43 -11.97 -20.38
C MET A 11 39.28 -13.47 -20.12
N GLU A 12 40.42 -14.11 -19.86
CA GLU A 12 40.48 -15.55 -19.63
C GLU A 12 39.75 -15.91 -18.32
N GLY A 13 38.68 -16.69 -18.43
CA GLY A 13 37.80 -17.07 -17.30
C GLY A 13 36.47 -16.31 -17.21
N ASP A 14 36.20 -15.33 -18.10
CA ASP A 14 34.92 -14.61 -18.12
C ASP A 14 33.76 -15.51 -18.51
N ARG A 15 32.87 -15.78 -17.55
CA ARG A 15 31.66 -16.61 -17.76
C ARG A 15 30.53 -15.86 -18.47
N PHE A 16 30.60 -14.54 -18.53
CA PHE A 16 29.61 -13.66 -19.14
C PHE A 16 30.33 -12.47 -19.79
N CYS A 17 29.84 -12.02 -20.94
CA CYS A 17 30.38 -10.83 -21.60
C CYS A 17 29.94 -9.56 -20.85
N PRO A 18 30.85 -8.66 -20.46
CA PRO A 18 30.51 -7.45 -19.73
C PRO A 18 29.72 -6.43 -20.56
N GLU A 19 29.83 -6.48 -21.89
CA GLU A 19 29.15 -5.53 -22.79
C GLU A 19 27.72 -5.96 -23.13
N CYS A 20 27.48 -7.25 -23.39
CA CYS A 20 26.16 -7.72 -23.84
C CYS A 20 25.49 -8.74 -22.92
N GLY A 21 26.12 -9.10 -21.81
CA GLY A 21 25.61 -10.05 -20.83
C GLY A 21 25.54 -11.51 -21.31
N ALA A 22 26.01 -11.82 -22.52
CA ALA A 22 25.94 -13.18 -23.05
C ALA A 22 26.84 -14.14 -22.25
N LYS A 23 26.25 -15.23 -21.76
CA LYS A 23 26.97 -16.32 -21.09
C LYS A 23 27.95 -16.99 -22.05
N GLN A 24 29.19 -17.19 -21.60
CA GLN A 24 30.22 -17.93 -22.32
C GLN A 24 30.39 -19.30 -21.67
N GLU A 25 30.54 -20.33 -22.48
CA GLU A 25 30.82 -21.68 -22.01
C GLU A 25 32.33 -21.77 -21.74
N ALA A 26 32.69 -21.88 -20.45
CA ALA A 26 34.09 -22.03 -20.04
C ALA A 26 34.56 -23.44 -20.37
N ASP A 27 35.70 -23.53 -21.07
CA ASP A 27 36.37 -24.77 -21.42
C ASP A 27 36.79 -25.54 -20.17
N GLN A 28 36.56 -26.86 -20.17
CA GLN A 28 36.74 -27.74 -19.01
C GLN A 28 38.19 -28.17 -18.84
N THR A 29 39.07 -27.31 -18.34
CA THR A 29 40.46 -27.71 -18.06
C THR A 29 41.07 -27.08 -16.81
N VAL A 30 40.41 -27.17 -15.64
CA VAL A 30 41.12 -27.12 -14.35
C VAL A 30 40.46 -28.05 -13.31
N LYS A 31 40.74 -29.35 -13.42
CA LYS A 31 40.81 -30.25 -12.25
C LYS A 31 42.24 -30.17 -11.71
N ASP A 32 42.39 -30.39 -10.41
CA ASP A 32 43.64 -30.46 -9.63
C ASP A 32 44.03 -29.09 -9.05
N SER A 33 43.79 -28.77 -7.77
CA SER A 33 44.22 -29.50 -6.58
C SER A 33 43.35 -29.09 -5.38
N ILE A 34 42.59 -30.02 -4.79
CA ILE A 34 41.82 -29.79 -3.54
C ILE A 34 42.60 -30.45 -2.39
N PRO A 35 42.91 -29.74 -1.29
CA PRO A 35 43.62 -30.33 -0.15
C PRO A 35 42.82 -31.48 0.48
N THR A 36 43.50 -32.54 0.91
CA THR A 36 42.87 -33.74 1.52
C THR A 36 42.54 -33.56 3.00
N ALA A 37 42.93 -32.43 3.61
CA ALA A 37 42.67 -32.10 5.01
C ALA A 37 42.18 -30.65 5.17
N CYS A 38 41.32 -30.43 6.16
CA CYS A 38 40.79 -29.12 6.52
C CYS A 38 41.91 -28.20 7.03
N PRO A 39 42.08 -27.00 6.46
CA PRO A 39 43.16 -26.08 6.88
C PRO A 39 42.94 -25.49 8.28
N SER A 40 41.72 -25.51 8.80
CA SER A 40 41.40 -24.92 10.11
C SER A 40 41.54 -25.89 11.28
N CYS A 41 41.35 -27.21 11.08
CA CYS A 41 41.38 -28.19 12.17
C CYS A 41 42.13 -29.50 11.84
N GLY A 42 42.60 -29.67 10.61
CA GLY A 42 43.34 -30.87 10.17
C GLY A 42 42.48 -32.11 9.90
N ALA A 43 41.16 -32.05 10.09
CA ALA A 43 40.26 -33.17 9.81
C ALA A 43 40.24 -33.54 8.31
N PRO A 44 40.13 -34.82 7.93
CA PRO A 44 40.08 -35.24 6.53
C PRO A 44 38.84 -34.69 5.80
N ILE A 45 38.98 -34.28 4.54
CA ILE A 45 37.90 -33.71 3.72
C ILE A 45 37.79 -34.39 2.35
N THR A 46 36.58 -34.45 1.78
CA THR A 46 36.34 -34.94 0.41
C THR A 46 36.01 -33.79 -0.55
N PRO A 47 36.23 -33.95 -1.87
CA PRO A 47 36.07 -32.88 -2.87
C PRO A 47 34.67 -32.27 -2.97
N GLU A 48 33.63 -32.95 -2.50
CA GLU A 48 32.25 -32.44 -2.50
C GLU A 48 31.87 -31.63 -1.25
N MET A 49 32.72 -31.59 -0.22
CA MET A 49 32.42 -30.87 1.01
C MET A 49 32.57 -29.35 0.82
N ARG A 50 31.51 -28.59 1.15
CA ARG A 50 31.54 -27.11 1.13
C ARG A 50 32.00 -26.51 2.46
N PHE A 51 31.77 -27.23 3.56
CA PHE A 51 32.17 -26.86 4.92
C PHE A 51 32.75 -28.09 5.62
N CYS A 52 33.71 -27.90 6.52
CA CYS A 52 34.24 -28.98 7.35
C CYS A 52 33.17 -29.46 8.33
N GLN A 53 32.83 -30.76 8.30
CA GLN A 53 31.80 -31.31 9.19
C GLN A 53 32.25 -31.38 10.67
N GLN A 54 33.55 -31.28 10.93
CA GLN A 54 34.11 -31.34 12.28
C GLN A 54 34.15 -29.96 12.97
N CYS A 55 34.48 -28.90 12.24
CA CYS A 55 34.68 -27.55 12.82
C CYS A 55 33.89 -26.43 12.14
N GLY A 56 33.13 -26.72 11.08
CA GLY A 56 32.27 -25.76 10.39
C GLY A 56 32.95 -24.80 9.40
N SER A 57 34.28 -24.85 9.25
CA SER A 57 35.01 -23.88 8.40
C SER A 57 34.71 -24.08 6.90
N PRO A 58 34.53 -23.00 6.11
CA PRO A 58 34.30 -23.10 4.67
C PRO A 58 35.55 -23.65 3.94
N LEU A 59 35.36 -24.59 3.02
CA LEU A 59 36.44 -25.28 2.30
C LEU A 59 36.71 -24.71 0.89
N ARG A 60 35.86 -23.79 0.39
CA ARG A 60 35.92 -23.27 -0.99
C ARG A 60 36.54 -21.89 -1.17
N GLU A 61 37.00 -21.24 -0.09
CA GLU A 61 37.72 -19.96 -0.16
C GLU A 61 39.22 -20.08 0.09
N ALA A 62 39.70 -21.23 0.56
CA ALA A 62 41.13 -21.45 0.84
C ALA A 62 42.00 -21.63 -0.42
N ALA A 63 41.42 -21.84 -1.60
CA ALA A 63 42.18 -21.95 -2.86
C ALA A 63 42.54 -20.58 -3.49
N LYS A 64 42.07 -19.45 -2.92
CA LYS A 64 42.39 -18.10 -3.40
C LYS A 64 43.34 -17.30 -2.49
N SER A 65 43.74 -17.82 -1.33
CA SER A 65 44.57 -17.09 -0.36
C SER A 65 45.99 -17.62 -0.17
N ALA A 66 46.49 -18.48 -1.06
CA ALA A 66 47.89 -18.91 -1.07
C ALA A 66 48.80 -18.02 -1.97
N SER A 67 48.43 -16.76 -2.19
CA SER A 67 49.28 -15.78 -2.90
C SER A 67 49.09 -14.36 -2.35
N SER A 68 49.28 -14.17 -1.05
CA SER A 68 49.82 -12.91 -0.52
C SER A 68 50.20 -13.08 0.95
N ALA A 69 51.42 -13.53 1.20
CA ALA A 69 52.05 -13.50 2.51
C ALA A 69 53.55 -13.25 2.33
N ASN A 70 53.94 -11.98 2.35
CA ASN A 70 55.19 -11.50 2.95
C ASN A 70 55.27 -9.97 2.86
N ASN A 71 55.00 -9.28 3.97
CA ASN A 71 56.06 -8.53 4.64
C ASN A 71 55.61 -8.07 6.02
N GLY A 72 56.43 -8.34 7.03
CA GLY A 72 56.24 -7.91 8.41
C GLY A 72 56.97 -6.60 8.72
N SER A 73 56.50 -5.92 9.78
CA SER A 73 57.26 -5.12 10.75
C SER A 73 56.22 -4.59 11.75
N VAL A 74 56.06 -5.16 12.96
CA VAL A 74 56.81 -4.87 14.19
C VAL A 74 57.08 -3.37 14.35
N VAL A 75 56.37 -2.71 15.28
CA VAL A 75 56.92 -2.12 16.54
C VAL A 75 55.83 -2.03 17.61
N THR A 76 56.20 -2.42 18.84
CA THR A 76 55.52 -2.31 20.14
C THR A 76 55.63 -0.90 20.74
N GLU A 77 54.67 -0.43 21.56
CA GLU A 77 54.71 -0.20 23.03
C GLU A 77 54.08 1.21 23.26
N SER A 78 53.50 1.69 24.37
CA SER A 78 52.87 1.20 25.60
C SER A 78 52.46 2.45 26.42
N VAL A 79 51.35 2.39 27.16
CA VAL A 79 50.97 3.08 28.43
C VAL A 79 51.14 4.62 28.57
N ASP A 80 50.08 5.33 29.00
CA ASP A 80 49.95 5.73 30.42
C ASP A 80 48.60 6.36 30.77
N SER A 81 48.27 6.28 32.05
CA SER A 81 47.00 6.64 32.69
C SER A 81 47.15 7.92 33.51
N VAL A 82 46.13 8.81 33.59
CA VAL A 82 45.91 9.67 34.77
C VAL A 82 44.41 9.96 34.99
N THR A 83 44.10 10.03 36.27
CA THR A 83 42.90 10.10 37.11
C THR A 83 42.04 11.38 37.12
N THR A 84 40.75 11.16 37.45
CA THR A 84 39.75 11.92 38.25
C THR A 84 39.96 13.39 38.68
N GLU A 85 38.90 14.21 38.53
CA GLU A 85 38.07 14.89 39.57
C GLU A 85 37.09 15.89 38.86
N SER A 86 35.77 15.74 38.97
CA SER A 86 34.85 16.41 39.93
C SER A 86 34.90 17.94 39.94
N MET A 87 33.81 18.62 39.56
CA MET A 87 33.06 19.61 40.37
C MET A 87 31.86 20.22 39.61
N ALA A 88 30.73 20.28 40.35
CA ALA A 88 29.61 21.24 40.36
C ALA A 88 29.27 22.05 39.07
N ALA A 89 28.05 21.97 38.53
CA ALA A 89 26.80 22.53 39.06
C ALA A 89 26.86 24.05 39.28
N GLU A 90 26.51 24.82 38.24
CA GLU A 90 25.83 26.10 38.41
C GLU A 90 24.71 26.21 37.36
N SER A 91 23.49 26.30 37.88
CA SER A 91 22.34 26.95 37.24
C SER A 91 22.72 28.30 36.65
N TRP A 92 22.02 28.77 35.61
CA TRP A 92 21.34 30.08 35.42
C TRP A 92 20.36 29.80 34.26
N GLY A 93 19.05 30.02 34.39
CA GLY A 93 18.43 31.33 34.33
C GLY A 93 17.29 31.22 33.31
N VAL A 94 16.05 31.21 33.81
CA VAL A 94 14.82 31.17 33.03
C VAL A 94 14.57 32.59 32.52
N ASP A 95 14.49 32.77 31.20
CA ASP A 95 13.77 33.90 30.62
C ASP A 95 13.07 33.46 29.33
N SER A 96 11.74 33.46 29.42
CA SER A 96 10.83 33.33 28.30
C SER A 96 10.93 34.55 27.39
N ALA A 97 11.21 34.32 26.11
CA ALA A 97 10.84 35.24 25.05
C ALA A 97 10.11 34.44 23.95
N ASP A 98 8.81 34.69 23.91
CA ASP A 98 7.88 34.40 22.84
C ASP A 98 8.38 35.07 21.56
N ASP A 99 8.80 34.27 20.57
CA ASP A 99 8.94 34.73 19.20
C ASP A 99 8.23 33.73 18.29
N GLY A 100 7.07 34.17 17.78
CA GLY A 100 6.24 33.46 16.84
C GLY A 100 7.02 33.10 15.57
N LYS A 101 7.62 31.91 15.54
CA LYS A 101 8.05 31.28 14.29
C LYS A 101 6.80 30.78 13.55
N LYS A 102 6.38 31.58 12.58
CA LYS A 102 5.53 31.10 11.47
C LYS A 102 6.16 29.82 10.93
N SER A 103 5.39 28.75 11.05
CA SER A 103 5.68 27.42 10.50
C SER A 103 6.04 27.54 9.01
N PRO A 104 7.20 27.05 8.56
CA PRO A 104 7.41 26.87 7.13
C PRO A 104 6.50 25.73 6.68
N THR A 105 5.60 26.04 5.74
CA THR A 105 4.96 25.03 4.90
C THR A 105 6.07 24.30 4.17
N ALA A 106 6.34 23.05 4.54
CA ALA A 106 7.33 22.22 3.88
C ALA A 106 6.80 21.86 2.49
N THR A 107 7.20 22.63 1.48
CA THR A 107 7.11 22.20 0.08
C THR A 107 8.19 21.15 -0.11
N TYR A 108 7.86 19.87 0.09
CA TYR A 108 8.75 18.77 -0.28
C TYR A 108 9.08 18.91 -1.77
N PRO A 109 10.34 18.68 -2.19
CA PRO A 109 10.72 18.85 -3.59
C PRO A 109 9.79 18.01 -4.47
N ALA A 110 9.28 18.61 -5.55
CA ALA A 110 8.56 17.91 -6.59
C ALA A 110 9.51 16.88 -7.21
N GLN A 111 9.50 15.68 -6.68
CA GLN A 111 10.27 14.57 -7.21
C GLN A 111 9.64 14.13 -8.54
N PRO A 112 10.43 13.67 -9.52
CA PRO A 112 9.99 13.50 -10.89
C PRO A 112 8.78 12.56 -10.98
N MET A 113 7.67 13.07 -11.54
CA MET A 113 6.59 12.20 -11.98
C MET A 113 7.06 11.42 -13.22
N PRO A 114 6.74 10.13 -13.37
CA PRO A 114 7.02 9.43 -14.62
C PRO A 114 6.28 10.11 -15.78
N ASP A 115 7.01 10.34 -16.87
CA ASP A 115 6.44 10.86 -18.12
C ASP A 115 5.33 9.92 -18.59
N SER A 116 4.10 10.42 -18.63
CA SER A 116 3.01 9.72 -19.31
C SER A 116 3.33 9.66 -20.80
N PRO A 117 3.18 8.51 -21.48
CA PRO A 117 3.32 8.48 -22.93
C PRO A 117 2.28 9.41 -23.55
N GLU A 118 2.75 10.39 -24.33
CA GLU A 118 1.95 11.39 -25.02
C GLU A 118 0.79 10.75 -25.77
N LEU A 119 -0.44 11.00 -25.31
CA LEU A 119 -1.61 10.95 -26.18
C LEU A 119 -1.74 12.33 -26.83
N SER A 120 -0.85 12.61 -27.79
CA SER A 120 -0.99 13.76 -28.67
C SER A 120 -2.23 13.55 -29.55
N SER A 121 -3.02 14.62 -29.68
CA SER A 121 -4.04 14.83 -30.72
C SER A 121 -5.45 14.29 -30.44
N ALA A 122 -6.20 14.98 -29.56
CA ALA A 122 -7.62 15.28 -29.80
C ALA A 122 -8.16 16.22 -28.70
N MET A 123 -8.00 17.53 -28.87
CA MET A 123 -8.87 18.57 -28.28
C MET A 123 -8.45 19.93 -28.84
N ASP A 124 -8.62 20.09 -30.15
CA ASP A 124 -8.98 21.40 -30.70
C ASP A 124 -10.50 21.44 -30.79
N GLU A 125 -11.04 22.65 -30.60
CA GLU A 125 -12.46 22.99 -30.75
C GLU A 125 -13.32 22.80 -29.48
N TRP A 126 -13.20 23.78 -28.59
CA TRP A 126 -14.33 24.61 -28.13
C TRP A 126 -13.82 25.80 -27.32
N SER A 127 -13.60 26.91 -28.02
CA SER A 127 -13.60 28.24 -27.44
C SER A 127 -15.03 28.78 -27.47
N GLU A 128 -15.58 29.18 -26.32
CA GLU A 128 -16.33 30.44 -26.25
C GLU A 128 -16.50 30.91 -24.79
N SER A 129 -16.11 32.17 -24.57
CA SER A 129 -16.56 33.13 -23.55
C SER A 129 -16.41 32.80 -22.06
N ALA A 130 -15.30 33.27 -21.47
CA ALA A 130 -15.24 33.66 -20.06
C ALA A 130 -15.35 35.19 -19.96
N ASP A 131 -16.46 35.68 -19.42
CA ASP A 131 -16.53 37.03 -18.84
C ASP A 131 -16.23 36.94 -17.35
N ALA A 132 -15.25 37.72 -16.92
CA ALA A 132 -14.86 37.91 -15.54
C ALA A 132 -15.74 38.97 -14.89
N ASP A 133 -16.28 38.69 -13.70
CA ASP A 133 -16.58 39.73 -12.72
C ASP A 133 -16.32 39.22 -11.29
N ALA A 134 -15.98 40.17 -10.43
CA ALA A 134 -15.17 40.05 -9.24
C ALA A 134 -16.00 39.89 -7.95
N GLY A 135 -15.31 39.40 -6.91
CA GLY A 135 -15.49 39.84 -5.52
C GLY A 135 -16.85 39.60 -4.85
N GLY A 136 -16.95 38.52 -4.06
CA GLY A 136 -18.07 38.34 -3.12
C GLY A 136 -17.84 37.28 -2.05
N LYS A 137 -17.64 37.73 -0.80
CA LYS A 137 -17.62 36.91 0.42
C LYS A 137 -18.87 36.01 0.47
N ARG A 138 -18.70 34.68 0.43
CA ARG A 138 -19.83 33.73 0.46
C ARG A 138 -20.10 33.25 1.89
N ASN A 139 -21.23 33.71 2.43
CA ASN A 139 -21.80 33.31 3.71
C ASN A 139 -22.50 31.95 3.59
N ARG A 140 -22.27 31.08 4.56
CA ARG A 140 -22.60 29.64 4.63
C ARG A 140 -24.10 29.27 4.68
N ASN A 141 -25.01 30.20 4.38
CA ASN A 141 -26.46 30.01 4.57
C ASN A 141 -27.26 29.84 3.27
N ILE A 142 -26.63 29.83 2.09
CA ILE A 142 -27.34 29.66 0.80
C ILE A 142 -27.51 28.17 0.43
N VAL A 143 -26.67 27.27 0.93
CA VAL A 143 -26.74 25.83 0.61
C VAL A 143 -27.95 25.15 1.27
N ILE A 144 -28.41 25.63 2.44
CA ILE A 144 -29.56 25.05 3.15
C ILE A 144 -30.89 25.39 2.44
N ALA A 145 -30.98 26.54 1.77
CA ALA A 145 -32.20 26.95 1.06
C ALA A 145 -32.45 26.16 -0.24
N VAL A 146 -31.38 25.76 -0.95
CA VAL A 146 -31.49 24.98 -2.19
C VAL A 146 -31.91 23.53 -1.90
N ILE A 147 -31.42 22.95 -0.79
CA ILE A 147 -31.80 21.59 -0.37
C ILE A 147 -33.25 21.55 0.13
N ALA A 148 -33.70 22.57 0.85
CA ALA A 148 -35.10 22.65 1.29
C ALA A 148 -36.08 22.82 0.12
N ALA A 149 -35.72 23.61 -0.91
CA ALA A 149 -36.56 23.79 -2.09
C ALA A 149 -36.70 22.50 -2.93
N LEU A 150 -35.63 21.69 -3.06
CA LEU A 150 -35.69 20.41 -3.76
C LEU A 150 -36.50 19.35 -3.02
N VAL A 151 -36.45 19.34 -1.68
CA VAL A 151 -37.28 18.44 -0.86
C VAL A 151 -38.76 18.81 -0.94
N VAL A 152 -39.11 20.10 -0.98
CA VAL A 152 -40.52 20.53 -1.11
C VAL A 152 -41.09 20.21 -2.51
N VAL A 153 -40.30 20.37 -3.58
CA VAL A 153 -40.75 20.01 -4.94
C VAL A 153 -40.94 18.49 -5.10
N ALA A 154 -40.09 17.69 -4.47
CA ALA A 154 -40.24 16.23 -4.47
C ALA A 154 -41.49 15.76 -3.69
N LEU A 155 -41.84 16.41 -2.58
CA LEU A 155 -43.02 16.05 -1.80
C LEU A 155 -44.34 16.45 -2.49
N VAL A 156 -44.36 17.55 -3.24
CA VAL A 156 -45.55 17.97 -4.01
C VAL A 156 -45.79 17.05 -5.23
N ALA A 157 -44.73 16.51 -5.85
CA ALA A 157 -44.85 15.57 -6.97
C ALA A 157 -45.38 14.18 -6.53
N VAL A 158 -45.03 13.72 -5.33
CA VAL A 158 -45.54 12.45 -4.77
C VAL A 158 -46.99 12.57 -4.30
N GLY A 159 -47.41 13.75 -3.83
CA GLY A 159 -48.79 14.00 -3.38
C GLY A 159 -49.84 14.02 -4.49
N ILE A 160 -49.45 14.29 -5.74
CA ILE A 160 -50.40 14.42 -6.87
C ILE A 160 -50.70 13.08 -7.57
N VAL A 161 -49.82 12.07 -7.43
CA VAL A 161 -50.02 10.74 -8.06
C VAL A 161 -50.95 9.83 -7.23
N MET A 162 -51.18 10.13 -5.96
CA MET A 162 -52.09 9.38 -5.07
C MET A 162 -53.55 9.88 -5.07
N LEU A 163 -53.94 10.78 -5.99
CA LEU A 163 -55.32 11.32 -6.06
C LEU A 163 -56.03 11.08 -7.42
N VAL A 164 -55.43 10.34 -8.35
CA VAL A 164 -56.11 9.93 -9.59
C VAL A 164 -55.97 8.43 -9.79
N GLY A 165 -56.78 7.66 -9.05
CA GLY A 165 -56.73 6.21 -9.15
C GLY A 165 -57.72 5.41 -8.30
N HIS A 166 -58.88 5.95 -7.90
CA HIS A 166 -59.95 5.13 -7.34
C HIS A 166 -61.34 5.67 -7.69
N HIS A 167 -61.89 5.22 -8.82
CA HIS A 167 -63.33 5.11 -9.02
C HIS A 167 -63.63 3.90 -9.90
N GLY A 168 -64.30 2.91 -9.32
CA GLY A 168 -64.73 1.68 -9.98
C GLY A 168 -65.64 0.88 -9.05
N GLN A 169 -66.89 1.33 -8.95
CA GLN A 169 -68.02 0.63 -8.34
C GLN A 169 -68.26 -0.72 -9.03
N SER A 170 -68.58 -1.77 -8.26
CA SER A 170 -69.94 -2.35 -8.27
C SER A 170 -70.10 -3.54 -7.31
N VAL A 171 -71.04 -3.36 -6.37
CA VAL A 171 -72.15 -4.25 -6.01
C VAL A 171 -71.86 -5.57 -5.25
N GLU A 172 -72.32 -5.58 -3.99
CA GLU A 172 -72.67 -6.76 -3.18
C GLU A 172 -73.72 -7.65 -3.87
N THR A 173 -73.57 -8.96 -3.74
CA THR A 173 -74.73 -9.84 -3.52
C THR A 173 -74.32 -10.99 -2.59
N THR A 174 -74.95 -10.96 -1.42
CA THR A 174 -74.92 -11.95 -0.34
C THR A 174 -75.65 -13.23 -0.75
N ALA A 175 -75.05 -14.39 -0.45
CA ALA A 175 -75.79 -15.59 -0.06
C ALA A 175 -74.92 -16.48 0.84
N THR A 176 -75.50 -16.86 1.98
CA THR A 176 -74.87 -17.48 3.15
C THR A 176 -75.09 -18.99 3.18
N THR A 177 -74.07 -19.73 3.67
CA THR A 177 -74.08 -21.08 4.31
C THR A 177 -74.68 -22.29 3.59
N THR A 178 -73.89 -23.36 3.41
CA THR A 178 -73.95 -24.56 4.27
C THR A 178 -72.72 -25.48 4.10
N VAL A 179 -72.34 -26.14 5.20
CA VAL A 179 -71.28 -27.13 5.38
C VAL A 179 -71.60 -28.45 4.64
N SER A 180 -70.59 -29.14 4.10
CA SER A 180 -70.33 -30.60 4.27
C SER A 180 -69.29 -31.15 3.27
N ASN A 181 -68.24 -31.79 3.81
CA ASN A 181 -67.36 -32.73 3.12
C ASN A 181 -68.02 -34.13 3.19
N PRO A 182 -67.93 -35.01 2.16
CA PRO A 182 -66.84 -35.99 2.16
C PRO A 182 -66.32 -36.48 0.79
N SER A 183 -65.04 -36.83 0.76
CA SER A 183 -64.37 -37.99 0.13
C SER A 183 -65.00 -38.70 -1.09
N LYS A 184 -64.38 -38.59 -2.28
CA LYS A 184 -63.63 -39.65 -3.00
C LYS A 184 -63.36 -39.28 -4.47
N THR A 185 -62.09 -39.43 -4.84
CA THR A 185 -61.52 -39.97 -6.09
C THR A 185 -62.31 -39.81 -7.39
N GLU A 186 -61.78 -39.03 -8.35
CA GLU A 186 -61.47 -39.53 -9.70
C GLU A 186 -60.65 -38.56 -10.58
N LYS A 187 -59.60 -39.16 -11.14
CA LYS A 187 -58.70 -38.81 -12.26
C LYS A 187 -59.02 -37.52 -13.05
N ARG A 188 -58.10 -36.55 -13.00
CA ARG A 188 -57.96 -35.52 -14.03
C ARG A 188 -56.54 -35.44 -14.56
N ALA A 189 -56.49 -35.29 -15.88
CA ALA A 189 -55.35 -35.35 -16.78
C ALA A 189 -54.16 -34.47 -16.35
N LYS A 190 -52.96 -35.00 -16.65
CA LYS A 190 -51.68 -34.30 -16.63
C LYS A 190 -51.76 -33.03 -17.48
N SER A 191 -51.83 -31.86 -16.86
CA SER A 191 -51.30 -30.63 -17.43
C SER A 191 -49.84 -30.53 -16.99
N ASN A 192 -48.93 -30.61 -17.96
CA ASN A 192 -47.52 -30.27 -17.79
C ASN A 192 -47.43 -28.84 -17.26
N ALA A 193 -47.20 -28.71 -15.94
CA ALA A 193 -46.70 -27.47 -15.38
C ALA A 193 -45.26 -27.32 -15.88
N LYS A 194 -45.08 -26.47 -16.90
CA LYS A 194 -43.79 -25.86 -17.18
C LYS A 194 -43.40 -25.13 -15.89
N THR A 195 -42.39 -25.64 -15.20
CA THR A 195 -41.62 -24.86 -14.25
C THR A 195 -41.13 -23.64 -15.01
N GLU A 196 -41.72 -22.48 -14.74
CA GLU A 196 -41.11 -21.21 -15.10
C GLU A 196 -39.81 -21.14 -14.31
N GLU A 197 -38.70 -21.47 -14.96
CA GLU A 197 -37.42 -20.91 -14.56
C GLU A 197 -37.61 -19.40 -14.58
N LYS A 198 -37.76 -18.81 -13.37
CA LYS A 198 -37.50 -17.39 -13.18
C LYS A 198 -36.07 -17.16 -13.62
N GLN A 199 -35.89 -16.87 -14.89
CA GLN A 199 -34.66 -16.34 -15.43
C GLN A 199 -34.56 -14.92 -14.85
N SER A 200 -34.07 -14.83 -13.61
CA SER A 200 -33.88 -13.56 -12.93
C SER A 200 -32.82 -12.81 -13.71
N LYS A 201 -33.27 -11.88 -14.55
CA LYS A 201 -32.39 -10.99 -15.32
C LYS A 201 -31.48 -10.28 -14.32
N ASP A 202 -30.16 -10.37 -14.50
CA ASP A 202 -29.20 -9.65 -13.64
C ASP A 202 -29.49 -8.14 -13.68
N CYS A 203 -29.23 -7.46 -12.57
CA CYS A 203 -29.36 -6.02 -12.49
C CYS A 203 -28.32 -5.35 -13.38
N ALA A 204 -28.76 -4.39 -14.21
CA ALA A 204 -27.89 -3.64 -15.11
C ALA A 204 -27.40 -2.31 -14.52
N ALA A 205 -27.99 -1.83 -13.42
CA ALA A 205 -27.57 -0.61 -12.77
C ALA A 205 -26.26 -0.85 -11.99
N THR A 206 -25.21 -0.10 -12.32
CA THR A 206 -24.00 -0.05 -11.49
C THR A 206 -24.37 0.51 -10.12
N PRO A 207 -24.07 -0.20 -9.02
CA PRO A 207 -24.41 0.28 -7.70
C PRO A 207 -23.50 1.42 -7.25
N ASP A 208 -24.07 2.30 -6.43
CA ASP A 208 -23.29 3.20 -5.59
C ASP A 208 -22.64 2.41 -4.46
N ALA A 209 -21.57 2.95 -3.87
CA ALA A 209 -20.87 2.33 -2.76
C ALA A 209 -20.57 3.34 -1.66
N SER A 210 -20.56 2.88 -0.42
CA SER A 210 -20.05 3.61 0.74
C SER A 210 -19.20 2.69 1.63
N LEU A 211 -18.27 3.29 2.35
CA LEU A 211 -17.38 2.58 3.25
C LEU A 211 -17.98 2.57 4.67
N SER A 212 -18.40 1.41 5.16
CA SER A 212 -19.02 1.28 6.48
C SER A 212 -18.09 0.73 7.55
N GLY A 213 -16.97 0.12 7.14
CA GLY A 213 -15.97 -0.38 8.07
C GLY A 213 -14.60 -0.57 7.44
N VAL A 214 -13.57 -0.50 8.27
CA VAL A 214 -12.18 -0.77 7.89
C VAL A 214 -11.56 -1.67 8.95
N SER A 215 -10.77 -2.64 8.50
CA SER A 215 -9.93 -3.50 9.34
C SER A 215 -8.67 -3.88 8.58
N ALA A 216 -7.72 -4.53 9.25
CA ALA A 216 -6.51 -5.04 8.62
C ALA A 216 -6.32 -6.53 8.90
N SER A 217 -5.61 -7.20 7.98
CA SER A 217 -5.09 -8.55 8.14
C SER A 217 -3.63 -8.57 7.70
N GLY A 218 -2.71 -8.43 8.64
CA GLY A 218 -1.32 -8.09 8.31
C GLY A 218 -1.29 -6.75 7.55
N SER A 219 -0.60 -6.70 6.42
CA SER A 219 -0.55 -5.53 5.53
C SER A 219 -1.67 -5.49 4.48
N VAL A 220 -2.74 -6.27 4.66
CA VAL A 220 -3.91 -6.22 3.78
C VAL A 220 -4.99 -5.36 4.42
N LEU A 221 -5.42 -4.31 3.71
CA LEU A 221 -6.58 -3.49 4.08
C LEU A 221 -7.86 -4.23 3.71
N ILE A 222 -8.76 -4.43 4.69
CA ILE A 222 -10.09 -4.98 4.47
C ILE A 222 -11.12 -3.86 4.65
N ALA A 223 -11.81 -3.52 3.56
CA ALA A 223 -12.91 -2.56 3.53
C ALA A 223 -14.25 -3.30 3.58
N THR A 224 -15.12 -2.95 4.52
CA THR A 224 -16.55 -3.33 4.50
C THR A 224 -17.29 -2.25 3.71
N VAL A 225 -17.87 -2.68 2.58
CA VAL A 225 -18.49 -1.81 1.59
C VAL A 225 -19.98 -2.09 1.53
N ASP A 226 -20.78 -1.05 1.69
CA ASP A 226 -22.22 -1.10 1.50
C ASP A 226 -22.54 -0.59 0.09
N PHE A 227 -23.04 -1.50 -0.75
CA PHE A 227 -23.53 -1.20 -2.07
C PHE A 227 -25.01 -0.85 -2.02
N SER A 228 -25.42 0.14 -2.81
CA SER A 228 -26.82 0.50 -2.96
C SER A 228 -27.21 0.67 -4.43
N ALA A 229 -28.33 0.07 -4.80
CA ALA A 229 -28.95 0.18 -6.12
C ALA A 229 -30.44 -0.15 -6.01
N ARG A 230 -31.27 0.85 -5.65
CA ARG A 230 -32.72 0.67 -5.46
C ARG A 230 -33.42 0.06 -6.68
N ALA A 231 -32.93 0.38 -7.89
CA ALA A 231 -33.45 -0.18 -9.13
C ALA A 231 -33.25 -1.71 -9.26
N CYS A 232 -32.34 -2.30 -8.49
CA CYS A 232 -32.08 -3.73 -8.50
C CYS A 232 -33.07 -4.53 -7.64
N GLY A 233 -33.72 -3.93 -6.64
CA GLY A 233 -34.53 -4.69 -5.66
C GLY A 233 -33.72 -5.85 -5.08
N ASP A 234 -34.23 -7.07 -5.20
CA ASP A 234 -33.55 -8.30 -4.72
C ASP A 234 -32.70 -9.00 -5.80
N THR A 235 -32.43 -8.31 -6.91
CA THR A 235 -31.74 -8.87 -8.07
C THR A 235 -30.24 -8.78 -7.91
N ALA A 236 -29.50 -9.81 -8.33
CA ALA A 236 -28.04 -9.78 -8.33
C ALA A 236 -27.47 -8.84 -9.40
N TRP A 237 -26.42 -8.09 -9.07
CA TRP A 237 -25.61 -7.33 -10.03
C TRP A 237 -24.29 -8.05 -10.31
N LYS A 238 -23.95 -8.12 -11.60
CA LYS A 238 -22.66 -8.62 -12.09
C LYS A 238 -21.89 -7.46 -12.70
N GLY A 239 -20.63 -7.34 -12.32
CA GLY A 239 -19.72 -6.38 -12.91
C GLY A 239 -18.38 -7.06 -13.19
N LYS A 240 -17.89 -6.90 -14.42
CA LYS A 240 -16.53 -7.31 -14.79
C LYS A 240 -15.63 -6.08 -14.78
N ASN A 241 -14.39 -6.24 -14.34
CA ASN A 241 -13.39 -5.17 -14.36
C ASN A 241 -13.88 -3.89 -13.65
N VAL A 242 -14.42 -4.04 -12.45
CA VAL A 242 -14.99 -2.95 -11.67
C VAL A 242 -13.92 -2.33 -10.81
N LYS A 243 -13.42 -1.15 -11.18
CA LYS A 243 -12.53 -0.38 -10.31
C LYS A 243 -13.33 0.25 -9.19
N ILE A 244 -12.94 -0.04 -7.96
CA ILE A 244 -13.53 0.55 -6.77
C ILE A 244 -12.42 1.33 -6.07
N SER A 245 -12.63 2.64 -5.94
CA SER A 245 -11.70 3.55 -5.29
C SER A 245 -12.32 4.14 -4.03
N VAL A 246 -11.53 4.23 -2.95
CA VAL A 246 -11.85 5.00 -1.75
C VAL A 246 -11.10 6.32 -1.82
N LYS A 247 -11.81 7.42 -1.59
CA LYS A 247 -11.24 8.76 -1.49
C LYS A 247 -11.43 9.33 -0.09
N ASP A 248 -10.49 10.13 0.37
CA ASP A 248 -10.62 10.88 1.62
C ASP A 248 -11.40 12.20 1.44
N SER A 249 -11.38 13.05 2.48
CA SER A 249 -12.09 14.35 2.49
C SER A 249 -11.53 15.36 1.49
N ASP A 250 -10.28 15.20 1.07
CA ASP A 250 -9.60 16.07 0.12
C ASP A 250 -9.72 15.54 -1.32
N ASN A 251 -10.53 14.49 -1.51
CA ASN A 251 -10.73 13.74 -2.75
C ASN A 251 -9.49 12.98 -3.24
N GLU A 252 -8.49 12.77 -2.38
CA GLU A 252 -7.32 11.95 -2.70
C GLU A 252 -7.68 10.48 -2.64
N VAL A 253 -7.16 9.68 -3.59
CA VAL A 253 -7.42 8.23 -3.62
C VAL A 253 -6.51 7.54 -2.61
N ILE A 254 -7.12 6.96 -1.58
CA ILE A 254 -6.43 6.26 -0.50
C ILE A 254 -6.50 4.73 -0.63
N ALA A 255 -7.36 4.22 -1.51
CA ALA A 255 -7.35 2.81 -1.94
C ALA A 255 -7.99 2.68 -3.31
N SER A 256 -7.49 1.78 -4.16
CA SER A 256 -8.10 1.45 -5.44
C SER A 256 -7.64 0.09 -5.96
N ALA A 257 -8.60 -0.71 -6.39
CA ALA A 257 -8.36 -2.00 -7.02
C ALA A 257 -9.49 -2.35 -8.00
N VAL A 258 -9.25 -3.30 -8.89
CA VAL A 258 -10.22 -3.77 -9.88
C VAL A 258 -10.75 -5.15 -9.51
N TYR A 259 -12.08 -5.28 -9.42
CA TYR A 259 -12.76 -6.50 -8.99
C TYR A 259 -13.56 -7.14 -10.11
N ASP A 260 -13.71 -8.46 -10.04
CA ASP A 260 -14.59 -9.23 -10.91
C ASP A 260 -15.70 -9.89 -10.07
N PHE A 261 -16.95 -9.45 -10.31
CA PHE A 261 -18.17 -9.95 -9.66
C PHE A 261 -19.01 -10.82 -10.61
N THR A 262 -18.44 -11.30 -11.73
CA THR A 262 -19.20 -12.14 -12.68
C THR A 262 -19.58 -13.50 -12.10
N ASN A 263 -18.63 -14.14 -11.40
CA ASN A 263 -18.82 -15.47 -10.79
C ASN A 263 -19.26 -15.41 -9.32
N ASP A 264 -19.08 -14.27 -8.67
CA ASP A 264 -19.59 -14.00 -7.33
C ASP A 264 -20.33 -12.64 -7.32
N PRO A 265 -21.59 -12.62 -7.78
CA PRO A 265 -22.35 -11.40 -7.95
C PRO A 265 -22.71 -10.71 -6.62
N VAL A 266 -22.85 -9.39 -6.67
CA VAL A 266 -23.42 -8.62 -5.55
C VAL A 266 -24.93 -8.87 -5.53
N ARG A 267 -25.37 -9.63 -4.53
CA ARG A 267 -26.79 -9.94 -4.29
C ARG A 267 -27.36 -8.88 -3.36
N PHE A 268 -28.36 -8.16 -3.86
CA PHE A 268 -29.08 -7.14 -3.12
C PHE A 268 -30.28 -7.73 -2.37
N GLU A 269 -30.61 -7.12 -1.25
CA GLU A 269 -31.88 -7.26 -0.54
C GLU A 269 -32.46 -5.84 -0.41
N ASN A 270 -33.65 -5.61 -0.97
CA ASN A 270 -34.24 -4.27 -1.06
C ASN A 270 -33.31 -3.20 -1.68
N GLY A 271 -32.45 -3.60 -2.61
CA GLY A 271 -31.47 -2.73 -3.26
C GLY A 271 -30.23 -2.41 -2.44
N GLU A 272 -29.99 -3.10 -1.32
CA GLU A 272 -28.81 -2.92 -0.46
C GLU A 272 -28.01 -4.23 -0.32
N ALA A 273 -26.68 -4.13 -0.23
CA ALA A 273 -25.81 -5.29 -0.06
C ALA A 273 -24.49 -4.90 0.59
N THR A 274 -24.02 -5.68 1.57
CA THR A 274 -22.69 -5.48 2.16
C THR A 274 -21.70 -6.53 1.62
N ARG A 275 -20.47 -6.11 1.32
CA ARG A 275 -19.35 -6.99 0.95
C ARG A 275 -18.05 -6.53 1.58
N LYS A 276 -17.14 -7.47 1.82
CA LYS A 276 -15.76 -7.15 2.20
C LYS A 276 -14.85 -7.21 0.98
N LEU A 277 -14.03 -6.18 0.79
CA LEU A 277 -13.04 -6.08 -0.28
C LEU A 277 -11.64 -5.95 0.32
N ALA A 278 -10.69 -6.71 -0.21
CA ALA A 278 -9.29 -6.72 0.20
C ALA A 278 -8.43 -5.92 -0.79
N TYR A 279 -7.66 -4.98 -0.24
CA TYR A 279 -6.64 -4.20 -0.93
C TYR A 279 -5.27 -4.59 -0.37
N THR A 280 -4.44 -5.17 -1.22
CA THR A 280 -3.05 -5.55 -0.90
C THR A 280 -2.10 -4.35 -1.05
N THR A 281 -0.84 -4.47 -0.64
CA THR A 281 0.14 -3.38 -0.79
C THR A 281 0.28 -2.96 -2.27
N GLY A 282 0.28 -1.64 -2.48
CA GLY A 282 0.15 -1.02 -3.80
C GLY A 282 -1.26 -1.00 -4.40
N GLN A 283 -2.27 -1.28 -3.58
CA GLN A 283 -3.68 -1.00 -3.87
C GLN A 283 -4.31 -0.07 -2.82
N TYR A 284 -3.55 0.31 -1.79
CA TYR A 284 -3.97 1.26 -0.79
C TYR A 284 -2.79 2.09 -0.28
N TRP A 285 -3.11 3.31 0.13
CA TRP A 285 -2.21 4.44 0.34
C TRP A 285 -2.56 5.22 1.62
N ARG A 286 -3.22 4.51 2.56
CA ARG A 286 -3.50 4.98 3.91
C ARG A 286 -3.60 3.79 4.86
N ALA A 287 -2.87 3.80 5.97
CA ALA A 287 -2.95 2.71 6.93
C ALA A 287 -4.38 2.59 7.51
N SER A 288 -4.83 1.36 7.80
CA SER A 288 -6.21 1.09 8.19
C SER A 288 -6.67 1.88 9.43
N ASP A 289 -5.76 2.09 10.38
CA ASP A 289 -5.97 2.86 11.61
C ASP A 289 -6.02 4.37 11.39
N GLN A 290 -5.65 4.84 10.20
CA GLN A 290 -5.67 6.24 9.80
C GLN A 290 -6.84 6.58 8.86
N ILE A 291 -7.70 5.61 8.51
CA ILE A 291 -8.87 5.83 7.67
C ILE A 291 -10.09 6.14 8.54
N ARG A 292 -10.71 7.31 8.30
CA ARG A 292 -11.98 7.70 8.94
C ARG A 292 -13.13 7.47 7.96
N THR A 293 -13.89 6.40 8.15
CA THR A 293 -14.96 6.00 7.22
C THR A 293 -16.00 7.10 6.97
N SER A 294 -16.35 7.89 8.00
CA SER A 294 -17.34 8.97 7.92
C SER A 294 -16.95 10.14 7.01
N THR A 295 -15.68 10.26 6.63
CA THR A 295 -15.17 11.33 5.75
C THR A 295 -14.72 10.79 4.39
N THR A 296 -14.97 9.52 4.11
CA THR A 296 -14.60 8.92 2.83
C THR A 296 -15.75 8.94 1.83
N THR A 297 -15.39 8.94 0.55
CA THR A 297 -16.31 8.65 -0.54
C THR A 297 -15.80 7.44 -1.32
N MET A 298 -16.69 6.66 -1.93
CA MET A 298 -16.31 5.56 -2.81
C MET A 298 -16.80 5.80 -4.23
N VAL A 299 -16.01 5.38 -5.21
CA VAL A 299 -16.33 5.49 -6.63
C VAL A 299 -16.26 4.10 -7.26
N VAL A 300 -17.35 3.70 -7.93
CA VAL A 300 -17.46 2.43 -8.64
C VAL A 300 -17.44 2.69 -10.15
N GLN A 301 -16.46 2.14 -10.86
CA GLN A 301 -16.27 2.32 -12.29
C GLN A 301 -16.18 0.97 -13.00
N GLY A 302 -17.13 0.65 -13.87
CA GLY A 302 -17.08 -0.56 -14.69
C GLY A 302 -16.02 -0.50 -15.80
N ASN A 303 -15.70 -1.65 -16.39
CA ASN A 303 -14.84 -1.77 -17.57
C ASN A 303 -13.45 -1.10 -17.46
N SER A 304 -12.88 -1.07 -16.26
CA SER A 304 -11.56 -0.48 -16.02
C SER A 304 -10.42 -1.42 -16.41
N PRO A 305 -9.31 -0.92 -16.98
CA PRO A 305 -8.14 -1.75 -17.27
C PRO A 305 -7.49 -2.26 -15.97
N THR A 306 -6.81 -3.41 -16.05
CA THR A 306 -6.05 -4.00 -14.94
C THR A 306 -4.63 -4.34 -15.41
N THR A 307 -3.68 -4.28 -14.48
CA THR A 307 -2.28 -4.69 -14.71
C THR A 307 -2.02 -5.97 -13.91
N GLY A 308 -2.50 -7.09 -14.44
CA GLY A 308 -2.28 -8.41 -13.87
C GLY A 308 -3.49 -9.03 -13.15
N PHE A 309 -3.20 -10.11 -12.44
CA PHE A 309 -4.22 -10.96 -11.80
C PHE A 309 -4.73 -10.36 -10.49
N ALA A 310 -5.96 -10.75 -10.12
CA ALA A 310 -6.50 -10.42 -8.82
C ALA A 310 -5.69 -11.10 -7.71
N ALA A 311 -5.45 -10.35 -6.63
CA ALA A 311 -4.98 -10.94 -5.39
C ALA A 311 -5.99 -11.98 -4.87
N GLY A 312 -5.51 -12.96 -4.09
CA GLY A 312 -6.39 -13.93 -3.46
C GLY A 312 -7.29 -13.30 -2.39
N ASP A 313 -8.41 -13.96 -2.10
CA ASP A 313 -9.31 -13.54 -1.03
C ASP A 313 -8.64 -13.67 0.34
N VAL A 314 -8.90 -12.72 1.24
CA VAL A 314 -8.29 -12.66 2.58
C VAL A 314 -9.39 -12.49 3.62
N ASN A 315 -9.51 -13.43 4.58
CA ASN A 315 -10.52 -13.40 5.64
C ASN A 315 -11.96 -13.17 5.14
N GLY A 316 -12.31 -13.80 4.01
CA GLY A 316 -13.62 -13.65 3.37
C GLY A 316 -13.83 -12.32 2.65
N ALA A 317 -12.80 -11.48 2.54
CA ALA A 317 -12.81 -10.29 1.71
C ALA A 317 -12.28 -10.61 0.31
N LYS A 318 -13.00 -10.16 -0.72
CA LYS A 318 -12.65 -10.40 -2.12
C LYS A 318 -11.37 -9.67 -2.50
N GLY A 319 -10.39 -10.36 -3.06
CA GLY A 319 -9.14 -9.73 -3.53
C GLY A 319 -9.31 -9.01 -4.88
N GLY A 320 -8.69 -7.83 -5.01
CA GLY A 320 -8.71 -7.04 -6.24
C GLY A 320 -7.45 -7.21 -7.08
N ALA A 321 -7.53 -6.92 -8.38
CA ALA A 321 -6.40 -6.75 -9.29
C ALA A 321 -5.84 -5.32 -9.22
N LYS A 322 -4.57 -5.15 -9.60
CA LYS A 322 -3.90 -3.84 -9.63
C LYS A 322 -4.47 -2.93 -10.72
N ILE A 323 -4.50 -1.63 -10.43
CA ILE A 323 -4.77 -0.56 -11.40
C ILE A 323 -3.49 -0.24 -12.19
N ALA A 324 -3.59 0.66 -13.18
CA ALA A 324 -2.45 1.10 -13.99
C ALA A 324 -1.24 1.50 -13.11
N GLU A 325 -0.03 1.07 -13.48
CA GLU A 325 1.19 1.35 -12.71
C GLU A 325 1.45 2.85 -12.53
N SER A 326 1.13 3.66 -13.54
CA SER A 326 1.21 5.13 -13.46
C SER A 326 0.31 5.72 -12.38
N ASP A 327 -0.91 5.17 -12.20
CA ASP A 327 -1.80 5.58 -11.11
C ASP A 327 -1.27 5.12 -9.75
N VAL A 328 -0.73 3.90 -9.68
CA VAL A 328 -0.13 3.35 -8.46
C VAL A 328 1.03 4.24 -7.98
N GLU A 329 1.95 4.63 -8.86
CA GLU A 329 3.07 5.50 -8.53
C GLU A 329 2.61 6.89 -8.11
N ARG A 330 1.65 7.48 -8.84
CA ARG A 330 1.09 8.79 -8.50
C ARG A 330 0.43 8.80 -7.13
N TYR A 331 -0.40 7.80 -6.82
CA TYR A 331 -1.06 7.71 -5.52
C TYR A 331 -0.06 7.43 -4.39
N ALA A 332 0.97 6.61 -4.62
CA ALA A 332 2.02 6.38 -3.64
C ALA A 332 2.83 7.65 -3.34
N GLN A 333 3.14 8.47 -4.35
CA GLN A 333 3.81 9.75 -4.15
C GLN A 333 2.97 10.70 -3.29
N GLN A 334 1.66 10.82 -3.58
CA GLN A 334 0.72 11.61 -2.77
C GLN A 334 0.67 11.08 -1.33
N ALA A 335 0.61 9.77 -1.15
CA ALA A 335 0.60 9.11 0.15
C ALA A 335 1.84 9.41 0.99
N LEU A 336 3.02 9.37 0.38
CA LEU A 336 4.28 9.71 1.05
C LEU A 336 4.27 11.16 1.52
N SER A 337 3.82 12.10 0.68
CA SER A 337 3.70 13.52 1.07
C SER A 337 2.73 13.71 2.23
N TRP A 338 1.55 13.08 2.16
CA TRP A 338 0.57 13.14 3.25
C TRP A 338 1.12 12.53 4.53
N GLN A 339 1.79 11.39 4.44
CA GLN A 339 2.31 10.65 5.59
C GLN A 339 3.40 11.43 6.32
N LEU A 340 4.30 12.10 5.57
CA LEU A 340 5.31 12.98 6.15
C LEU A 340 4.69 14.12 6.96
N ASP A 341 3.63 14.76 6.45
CA ASP A 341 2.91 15.81 7.20
C ASP A 341 2.19 15.24 8.43
N HIS A 342 1.51 14.10 8.26
CA HIS A 342 0.80 13.43 9.33
C HIS A 342 1.72 13.01 10.49
N ASP A 343 2.89 12.45 10.17
CA ASP A 343 3.83 11.90 11.16
C ASP A 343 4.76 12.96 11.77
N ARG A 344 4.83 14.17 11.21
CA ARG A 344 5.76 15.23 11.63
C ARG A 344 5.79 15.44 13.14
N SER A 345 4.63 15.47 13.79
CA SER A 345 4.55 15.63 15.25
C SER A 345 5.08 14.43 16.04
N ALA A 346 4.82 13.22 15.56
CA ALA A 346 5.29 11.98 16.18
C ALA A 346 6.81 11.84 16.02
N VAL A 347 7.36 12.17 14.85
CA VAL A 347 8.82 12.18 14.63
C VAL A 347 9.49 13.27 15.46
N SER A 348 8.90 14.46 15.56
CA SER A 348 9.44 15.54 16.40
C SER A 348 9.52 15.15 17.88
N ALA A 349 8.63 14.28 18.36
CA ALA A 349 8.67 13.77 19.73
C ALA A 349 9.83 12.78 19.97
N LEU A 350 10.50 12.30 18.91
CA LEU A 350 11.66 11.42 18.97
C LEU A 350 12.99 12.18 18.96
N TYR A 351 12.99 13.52 18.91
CA TYR A 351 14.20 14.32 18.65
C TYR A 351 15.36 13.97 19.60
N ASP A 352 15.11 14.06 20.90
CA ASP A 352 16.11 13.77 21.96
C ASP A 352 16.02 12.33 22.51
N THR A 353 15.23 11.46 21.87
CA THR A 353 14.97 10.11 22.39
C THR A 353 15.45 9.04 21.40
N PRO A 354 16.33 8.11 21.82
CA PRO A 354 16.75 7.02 20.97
C PRO A 354 15.57 6.23 20.38
N THR A 355 15.62 6.00 19.08
CA THR A 355 14.66 5.18 18.32
C THR A 355 15.43 4.30 17.33
N THR A 356 14.73 3.54 16.49
CA THR A 356 15.36 2.71 15.45
C THR A 356 14.86 3.07 14.06
N GLN A 357 15.79 3.34 13.16
CA GLN A 357 15.55 3.44 11.73
C GLN A 357 15.48 2.03 11.13
N LEU A 358 14.38 1.72 10.45
CA LEU A 358 14.10 0.44 9.79
C LEU A 358 14.34 0.49 8.28
N SER A 359 14.30 1.69 7.68
CA SER A 359 14.57 1.87 6.27
C SER A 359 15.00 3.31 5.97
N SER A 360 15.79 3.47 4.91
CA SER A 360 16.05 4.73 4.24
C SER A 360 16.13 4.47 2.74
N LYS A 361 15.22 5.06 1.97
CA LYS A 361 15.06 4.86 0.52
C LYS A 361 14.61 6.16 -0.14
N LYS A 362 14.90 6.28 -1.43
CA LYS A 362 14.39 7.37 -2.27
C LYS A 362 13.99 6.84 -3.64
N TYR A 363 13.22 7.65 -4.36
CA TYR A 363 12.80 7.32 -5.71
C TYR A 363 14.02 7.09 -6.61
N ASP A 364 13.95 6.06 -7.45
CA ASP A 364 15.02 5.60 -8.34
C ASP A 364 16.33 5.18 -7.63
N MET A 365 16.29 4.92 -6.33
CA MET A 365 17.42 4.32 -5.64
C MET A 365 17.57 2.85 -6.03
N GLU A 366 18.78 2.43 -6.41
CA GLU A 366 19.08 1.01 -6.64
C GLU A 366 19.71 0.38 -5.39
N VAL A 367 19.05 -0.66 -4.87
CA VAL A 367 19.56 -1.45 -3.72
C VAL A 367 19.27 -2.92 -4.00
N ASP A 368 20.28 -3.78 -3.87
CA ASP A 368 20.17 -5.23 -4.09
C ASP A 368 19.57 -5.62 -5.45
N GLY A 369 19.86 -4.84 -6.50
CA GLY A 369 19.35 -5.05 -7.85
C GLY A 369 17.86 -4.67 -8.04
N LYS A 370 17.25 -4.02 -7.04
CA LYS A 370 15.91 -3.41 -7.13
C LYS A 370 16.03 -1.90 -7.24
N THR A 371 15.38 -1.33 -8.26
CA THR A 371 15.10 0.11 -8.34
C THR A 371 13.86 0.41 -7.49
N TRP A 372 14.00 1.29 -6.50
CA TRP A 372 12.92 1.65 -5.59
C TRP A 372 12.03 2.74 -6.17
N LYS A 373 10.74 2.44 -6.27
CA LYS A 373 9.70 3.39 -6.70
C LYS A 373 8.89 3.91 -5.51
N TYR A 374 8.02 4.91 -5.70
CA TYR A 374 7.22 5.44 -4.59
C TYR A 374 6.32 4.35 -4.01
N ASN A 375 5.73 3.54 -4.89
CA ASN A 375 4.91 2.42 -4.47
C ASN A 375 5.68 1.44 -3.57
N ASP A 376 6.95 1.16 -3.88
CA ASP A 376 7.78 0.26 -3.07
C ASP A 376 8.06 0.83 -1.68
N ILE A 377 8.40 2.12 -1.62
CA ILE A 377 8.70 2.81 -0.36
C ILE A 377 7.45 2.85 0.53
N TYR A 378 6.30 3.23 -0.03
CA TYR A 378 5.05 3.28 0.72
C TYR A 378 4.54 1.88 1.11
N ALA A 379 4.67 0.88 0.23
CA ALA A 379 4.36 -0.51 0.55
C ALA A 379 5.20 -1.02 1.72
N GLN A 380 6.50 -0.74 1.74
CA GLN A 380 7.37 -1.09 2.85
C GLN A 380 6.92 -0.41 4.15
N TYR A 381 6.55 0.87 4.11
CA TYR A 381 5.99 1.58 5.27
C TYR A 381 4.73 0.87 5.81
N LEU A 382 3.81 0.48 4.93
CA LEU A 382 2.59 -0.24 5.32
C LEU A 382 2.88 -1.62 5.94
N GLU A 383 3.84 -2.36 5.39
CA GLU A 383 4.29 -3.65 5.93
C GLU A 383 4.92 -3.51 7.31
N LEU A 384 5.80 -2.52 7.48
CA LEU A 384 6.42 -2.23 8.77
C LEU A 384 5.37 -1.77 9.79
N ARG A 385 4.45 -0.86 9.43
CA ARG A 385 3.39 -0.39 10.34
C ARG A 385 2.42 -1.51 10.75
N ALA A 386 2.11 -2.43 9.85
CA ALA A 386 1.28 -3.59 10.18
C ALA A 386 1.91 -4.48 11.26
N LYS A 387 3.25 -4.53 11.33
CA LYS A 387 3.99 -5.28 12.35
C LYS A 387 4.33 -4.45 13.59
N TRP A 388 4.63 -3.16 13.41
CA TRP A 388 4.98 -2.19 14.44
C TRP A 388 4.09 -0.94 14.31
N PRO A 389 2.94 -0.89 15.00
CA PRO A 389 1.93 0.16 14.81
C PRO A 389 2.39 1.60 15.10
N ARG A 390 3.52 1.77 15.78
CA ARG A 390 4.15 3.07 16.04
C ARG A 390 5.03 3.58 14.89
N THR A 391 5.17 2.81 13.81
CA THR A 391 6.02 3.15 12.67
C THR A 391 5.61 4.49 12.07
N VAL A 392 6.60 5.37 11.90
CA VAL A 392 6.44 6.72 11.34
C VAL A 392 7.39 6.95 10.17
N LEU A 393 6.99 7.84 9.27
CA LEU A 393 7.77 8.28 8.12
C LEU A 393 8.38 9.66 8.38
N ALA A 394 9.67 9.81 8.10
CA ALA A 394 10.41 11.05 8.22
C ALA A 394 11.11 11.40 6.91
N TRP A 395 11.23 12.70 6.61
CA TRP A 395 12.05 13.19 5.53
C TRP A 395 13.43 13.53 6.08
N ALA A 396 14.48 12.86 5.59
CA ALA A 396 15.80 12.94 6.20
C ALA A 396 16.34 14.39 6.25
N SER A 397 16.12 15.20 5.22
CA SER A 397 16.57 16.60 5.18
C SER A 397 16.01 17.51 6.28
N ASP A 398 14.97 17.08 7.00
CA ASP A 398 14.36 17.88 8.07
C ASP A 398 15.10 17.76 9.41
N TYR A 399 16.09 16.87 9.53
CA TYR A 399 16.76 16.56 10.80
C TYR A 399 18.30 16.66 10.69
N ASP A 400 18.93 17.26 11.71
CA ASP A 400 20.38 17.50 11.72
C ASP A 400 21.19 16.20 11.64
N TYR A 401 20.72 15.14 12.29
CA TYR A 401 21.32 13.80 12.24
C TYR A 401 21.67 13.35 10.80
N TYR A 402 20.81 13.62 9.82
CA TYR A 402 21.04 13.22 8.42
C TYR A 402 21.82 14.25 7.60
N THR A 403 21.85 15.51 8.03
CA THR A 403 22.40 16.62 7.23
C THR A 403 23.77 17.10 7.70
N ARG A 404 24.16 16.86 8.96
CA ARG A 404 25.38 17.40 9.60
C ARG A 404 26.70 17.14 8.89
N ASN A 405 26.76 16.10 8.06
CA ASN A 405 27.98 15.71 7.34
C ASN A 405 27.98 16.11 5.85
N GLY A 406 26.94 16.83 5.38
CA GLY A 406 26.83 17.26 3.99
C GLY A 406 26.56 16.14 2.98
N TYR A 407 26.16 14.95 3.45
CA TYR A 407 25.71 13.87 2.58
C TYR A 407 24.31 14.16 2.02
N ALA A 408 23.96 13.47 0.94
CA ALA A 408 22.60 13.52 0.42
C ALA A 408 21.61 13.08 1.52
N SER A 409 20.56 13.87 1.72
CA SER A 409 19.53 13.67 2.74
C SER A 409 18.13 13.61 2.14
N ASP A 410 18.02 13.46 0.81
CA ASP A 410 16.78 13.34 0.05
C ASP A 410 16.18 11.93 0.16
N TYR A 411 15.94 11.45 1.38
CA TYR A 411 15.46 10.10 1.69
C TYR A 411 14.16 10.11 2.50
N TYR A 412 13.28 9.18 2.15
CA TYR A 412 12.21 8.73 3.03
C TYR A 412 12.80 7.74 4.03
N VAL A 413 12.73 8.10 5.31
CA VAL A 413 13.22 7.29 6.42
C VAL A 413 12.02 6.70 7.14
N ILE A 414 12.02 5.40 7.36
CA ILE A 414 11.00 4.71 8.15
C ILE A 414 11.59 4.42 9.53
N LEU A 415 11.01 5.00 10.57
CA LEU A 415 11.38 4.77 11.96
C LEU A 415 10.35 3.84 12.61
N SER A 416 10.78 2.97 13.53
CA SER A 416 9.86 2.10 14.28
C SER A 416 8.88 2.89 15.15
N GLY A 417 9.26 4.11 15.54
CA GLY A 417 8.54 4.95 16.50
C GLY A 417 8.57 4.44 17.94
N GLU A 418 9.28 3.33 18.19
CA GLU A 418 9.63 2.85 19.52
C GLU A 418 10.70 3.77 20.12
N THR A 419 10.67 3.93 21.44
CA THR A 419 11.60 4.79 22.19
C THR A 419 12.41 3.95 23.17
N PHE A 420 13.69 4.24 23.28
CA PHE A 420 14.62 3.49 24.13
C PHE A 420 15.37 4.43 25.08
N GLY A 421 15.81 3.91 26.23
CA GLY A 421 16.63 4.68 27.17
C GLY A 421 18.05 4.92 26.67
N SER A 422 18.52 4.12 25.70
CA SER A 422 19.85 4.23 25.10
C SER A 422 19.89 3.69 23.67
N LYS A 423 20.95 4.01 22.92
CA LYS A 423 21.18 3.43 21.58
C LYS A 423 21.49 1.93 21.67
N GLU A 424 22.06 1.48 22.78
CA GLU A 424 22.37 0.08 23.05
C GLU A 424 21.09 -0.75 23.18
N GLU A 425 20.09 -0.24 23.90
CA GLU A 425 18.76 -0.85 23.98
C GLU A 425 18.07 -0.91 22.60
N GLY A 426 18.15 0.17 21.80
CA GLY A 426 17.62 0.17 20.44
C GLY A 426 18.30 -0.89 19.55
N ARG A 427 19.62 -1.08 19.66
CA ARG A 427 20.34 -2.13 18.91
C ARG A 427 19.97 -3.54 19.39
N ALA A 428 19.76 -3.72 20.69
CA ALA A 428 19.26 -4.97 21.24
C ALA A 428 17.88 -5.29 20.66
N TRP A 429 16.97 -4.31 20.66
CA TRP A 429 15.65 -4.45 20.04
C TRP A 429 15.71 -4.82 18.56
N CYS A 430 16.60 -4.20 17.78
CA CYS A 430 16.82 -4.57 16.37
C CYS A 430 17.17 -6.07 16.24
N SER A 431 18.13 -6.53 17.05
CA SER A 431 18.62 -7.90 17.01
C SER A 431 17.56 -8.91 17.46
N GLU A 432 16.82 -8.58 18.53
CA GLU A 432 15.71 -9.39 19.06
C GLU A 432 14.56 -9.55 18.07
N ASN A 433 14.35 -8.54 17.21
CA ASN A 433 13.33 -8.57 16.15
C ASN A 433 13.83 -9.19 14.84
N GLY A 434 15.06 -9.73 14.83
CA GLY A 434 15.64 -10.47 13.70
C GLY A 434 16.18 -9.61 12.57
N PHE A 435 16.43 -8.32 12.81
CA PHE A 435 17.05 -7.45 11.83
C PHE A 435 18.57 -7.70 11.74
N GLY A 436 19.12 -7.68 10.53
CA GLY A 436 20.56 -7.65 10.32
C GLY A 436 21.16 -6.30 10.71
N SER A 437 22.48 -6.23 10.80
CA SER A 437 23.22 -5.02 11.21
C SER A 437 22.96 -3.80 10.32
N ASN A 438 22.50 -4.02 9.09
CA ASN A 438 22.23 -2.97 8.10
C ASN A 438 20.73 -2.71 7.88
N ASP A 439 19.87 -3.52 8.49
CA ASP A 439 18.41 -3.47 8.27
C ASP A 439 17.69 -2.70 9.39
N CYS A 440 18.39 -2.42 10.49
CA CYS A 440 17.87 -1.66 11.62
C CYS A 440 19.01 -0.94 12.35
N MET A 441 18.89 0.37 12.53
CA MET A 441 19.92 1.21 13.18
C MET A 441 19.31 1.99 14.34
N ALA A 442 19.93 1.88 15.52
CA ALA A 442 19.58 2.75 16.64
C ALA A 442 20.14 4.16 16.42
N ILE A 443 19.26 5.16 16.43
CA ILE A 443 19.57 6.56 16.16
C ILE A 443 19.03 7.45 17.27
N ALA A 444 19.56 8.66 17.35
CA ALA A 444 18.93 9.80 18.01
C ALA A 444 18.98 10.95 16.98
N LEU A 445 17.91 11.71 16.85
CA LEU A 445 17.74 12.68 15.75
C LEU A 445 18.43 14.03 16.03
N ASP A 446 18.97 14.18 17.24
CA ASP A 446 19.68 15.34 17.75
C ASP A 446 21.07 15.60 17.13
#